data_AF-A0A1E5L5G1-F1
#
_entry.id   AF-A0A1E5L5G1-F1
#
_cell.length_a   1.000
_cell.length_b   1.000
_cell.length_c   1.000
_cell.angle_alpha   90.00
_cell.angle_beta   90.00
_cell.angle_gamma   90.00
#
_symmetry.space_group_name_H-M   'P 1'
#
loop_
_entity.id
_entity.type
_entity.pdbx_description
1 polymer ?
#
loop_
_entity_poly.entity_id
_entity_poly.type
_entity_poly.pdbx_seq_one_letter_code
_entity_poly.pdbx_strand_id
1 'polypeptide(L)'
;MRKSLILVLVLLVTMFISIGCELEEIPETPAPQTPTQPQIPALTLNNLDLTERISNEWKGTGKAFAIPDPAGRGIGCAQCHDGYGFSMFNTYNPNVTGAPAYAPKHPTGIDCQACHTGRGKELMDSGSVQLPFNAQPLQAGKSANCMACHNGNRNPETLAQQFQAGTLARLTYPHYGMQAAVTTGQGGMAIPGVTLPSTVAHSSTPCITCHMPYTNEGYKSHTFKADVANINQTCGTCHAGITDFNYNGFQTEITDLLTKVKKAAIEKAGASDLTYAGGAFTFHDAQGAEIDIKQIPFEAYVGAYNWRLIALDGSGGIHNPQYARSILRETYRFITGQQIQ
;
A
#
# COMPACT_ATOMS: atom_id res chain seq x y z
N MET A 1 -40.85 68.06 -7.19
CA MET A 1 -40.08 67.05 -7.95
C MET A 1 -39.12 67.75 -8.92
N ARG A 2 -37.84 67.95 -8.52
CA ARG A 2 -36.65 68.28 -9.37
C ARG A 2 -35.43 68.77 -8.58
N LYS A 3 -35.53 69.00 -7.25
CA LYS A 3 -34.41 69.49 -6.43
C LYS A 3 -33.73 68.44 -5.53
N SER A 4 -34.33 67.26 -5.34
CA SER A 4 -33.75 66.17 -4.52
C SER A 4 -32.93 65.14 -5.32
N LEU A 5 -32.88 65.25 -6.65
CA LEU A 5 -32.12 64.31 -7.51
C LEU A 5 -30.67 64.78 -7.78
N ILE A 6 -30.37 66.06 -7.57
CA ILE A 6 -29.04 66.64 -7.87
C ILE A 6 -28.08 66.48 -6.68
N LEU A 7 -28.59 66.45 -5.44
CA LEU A 7 -27.74 66.31 -4.26
C LEU A 7 -27.20 64.87 -4.06
N VAL A 8 -27.90 63.86 -4.60
CA VAL A 8 -27.47 62.45 -4.54
C VAL A 8 -26.37 62.15 -5.58
N LEU A 9 -26.33 62.89 -6.69
CA LEU A 9 -25.31 62.69 -7.72
C LEU A 9 -23.95 63.30 -7.35
N VAL A 10 -23.93 64.38 -6.56
CA VAL A 10 -22.67 65.07 -6.15
C VAL A 10 -21.95 64.34 -5.01
N LEU A 11 -22.68 63.59 -4.18
CA LEU A 11 -22.12 62.77 -3.10
C LEU A 11 -21.55 61.42 -3.59
N LEU A 12 -21.92 60.96 -4.78
CA LEU A 12 -21.39 59.73 -5.38
C LEU A 12 -20.11 59.93 -6.21
N VAL A 13 -19.77 61.17 -6.57
CA VAL A 13 -18.57 61.48 -7.38
C VAL A 13 -17.37 61.88 -6.52
N THR A 14 -17.57 62.19 -5.23
CA THR A 14 -16.48 62.60 -4.32
C THR A 14 -15.91 61.47 -3.45
N MET A 15 -16.43 60.24 -3.60
CA MET A 15 -15.93 59.05 -2.89
C MET A 15 -15.03 58.15 -3.77
N PHE A 16 -14.37 58.74 -4.77
CA PHE A 16 -13.36 58.09 -5.62
C PHE A 16 -12.05 58.89 -5.68
N ILE A 17 -11.65 59.49 -4.56
CA ILE A 17 -10.30 60.03 -4.37
C ILE A 17 -9.72 59.38 -3.11
N SER A 18 -9.32 58.11 -3.24
CA SER A 18 -8.45 57.44 -2.29
C SER A 18 -7.18 57.00 -3.03
N ILE A 19 -6.13 57.80 -2.85
CA ILE A 19 -4.74 57.39 -2.64
C ILE A 19 -4.30 56.24 -3.57
N GLY A 20 -3.70 56.61 -4.69
CA GLY A 20 -2.80 55.72 -5.41
C GLY A 20 -1.58 55.44 -4.54
N CYS A 21 -1.63 54.36 -3.78
CA CYS A 21 -0.44 53.54 -3.60
C CYS A 21 -0.34 52.67 -4.85
N GLU A 22 0.69 52.89 -5.67
CA GLU A 22 1.15 51.88 -6.62
C GLU A 22 1.42 50.60 -5.82
N LEU A 23 0.49 49.66 -5.87
CA LEU A 23 0.81 48.27 -5.63
C LEU A 23 1.63 47.85 -6.83
N GLU A 24 2.94 47.75 -6.61
CA GLU A 24 3.88 47.07 -7.50
C GLU A 24 3.21 45.75 -7.94
N GLU A 25 3.00 45.58 -9.25
CA GLU A 25 2.52 44.31 -9.79
C GLU A 25 3.48 43.23 -9.33
N ILE A 26 3.05 42.40 -8.39
CA ILE A 26 3.76 41.17 -8.07
C ILE A 26 3.73 40.37 -9.38
N PRO A 27 4.89 40.07 -9.99
CA PRO A 27 4.91 39.32 -11.23
C PRO A 27 4.11 38.04 -11.02
N GLU A 28 3.11 37.82 -11.89
CA GLU A 28 2.33 36.60 -11.88
C GLU A 28 3.30 35.43 -11.80
N THR A 29 3.20 34.66 -10.71
CA THR A 29 3.95 33.41 -10.60
C THR A 29 3.55 32.59 -11.82
N PRO A 30 4.50 32.16 -12.68
CA PRO A 30 4.16 31.39 -13.86
C PRO A 30 3.23 30.26 -13.45
N ALA A 31 2.09 30.14 -14.13
CA ALA A 31 1.20 29.01 -13.94
C ALA A 31 2.05 27.73 -13.90
N PRO A 32 1.87 26.82 -12.92
CA PRO A 32 2.59 25.56 -12.90
C PRO A 32 2.48 24.95 -14.30
N GLN A 33 3.64 24.77 -14.96
CA GLN A 33 3.66 24.12 -16.26
C GLN A 33 2.90 22.82 -16.10
N THR A 34 1.84 22.63 -16.90
CA THR A 34 1.11 21.37 -16.92
C THR A 34 2.17 20.29 -17.15
N PRO A 35 2.35 19.33 -16.21
CA PRO A 35 3.33 18.27 -16.41
C PRO A 35 3.05 17.67 -17.77
N THR A 36 4.04 17.70 -18.66
CA THR A 36 3.91 17.06 -19.97
C THR A 36 3.55 15.60 -19.68
N GLN A 37 2.33 15.18 -20.04
CA GLN A 37 1.95 13.79 -19.81
C GLN A 37 3.01 12.93 -20.51
N PRO A 38 3.55 11.89 -19.85
CA PRO A 38 4.49 11.00 -20.50
C PRO A 38 3.88 10.52 -21.80
N GLN A 39 4.55 10.76 -22.93
CA GLN A 39 4.07 10.26 -24.22
C GLN A 39 4.00 8.75 -24.13
N ILE A 40 2.78 8.21 -24.12
CA ILE A 40 2.56 6.78 -24.21
C ILE A 40 3.10 6.33 -25.56
N PRO A 41 4.09 5.43 -25.62
CA PRO A 41 4.60 4.94 -26.90
C PRO A 41 3.45 4.33 -27.70
N ALA A 42 3.43 4.56 -29.02
CA ALA A 42 2.41 3.98 -29.87
C ALA A 42 2.54 2.45 -29.88
N LEU A 43 1.41 1.73 -29.86
CA LEU A 43 1.42 0.27 -29.96
C LEU A 43 1.94 -0.14 -31.34
N THR A 44 3.06 -0.85 -31.38
CA THR A 44 3.73 -1.25 -32.63
C THR A 44 3.47 -2.70 -33.04
N LEU A 45 2.75 -3.47 -32.22
CA LEU A 45 2.57 -4.92 -32.38
C LEU A 45 1.19 -5.28 -32.93
N ASN A 46 1.13 -6.36 -33.72
CA ASN A 46 -0.15 -7.02 -34.01
C ASN A 46 -0.65 -7.80 -32.78
N ASN A 47 -1.90 -8.26 -32.82
CA ASN A 47 -2.55 -8.91 -31.67
C ASN A 47 -1.85 -10.20 -31.22
N LEU A 48 -1.32 -10.99 -32.15
CA LEU A 48 -0.65 -12.25 -31.82
C LEU A 48 0.72 -11.98 -31.19
N ASP A 49 1.50 -11.07 -31.75
CA ASP A 49 2.80 -10.68 -31.22
C ASP A 49 2.65 -10.02 -29.84
N LEU A 50 1.62 -9.19 -29.65
CA LEU A 50 1.31 -8.60 -28.35
C LEU A 50 0.98 -9.68 -27.31
N THR A 51 0.16 -10.67 -27.71
CA THR A 51 -0.18 -11.80 -26.84
C THR A 51 1.06 -12.60 -26.49
N GLU A 52 1.91 -12.91 -27.47
CA GLU A 52 3.18 -13.61 -27.24
C GLU A 52 4.11 -12.83 -26.30
N ARG A 53 4.26 -11.51 -26.48
CA ARG A 53 5.06 -10.65 -25.60
C ARG A 53 4.54 -10.68 -24.17
N ILE A 54 3.24 -10.45 -23.97
CA ILE A 54 2.62 -10.48 -22.65
C ILE A 54 2.74 -11.87 -22.00
N SER A 55 2.48 -12.94 -22.75
CA SER A 55 2.64 -14.31 -22.25
C SER A 55 4.09 -14.63 -21.87
N ASN A 56 5.07 -14.13 -22.62
CA ASN A 56 6.49 -14.29 -22.34
C ASN A 56 6.94 -13.50 -21.10
N GLU A 57 6.36 -12.34 -20.82
CA GLU A 57 6.58 -11.62 -19.57
C GLU A 57 5.93 -12.36 -18.39
N TRP A 58 4.67 -12.76 -18.55
CA TRP A 58 3.87 -13.37 -17.49
C TRP A 58 4.44 -14.71 -17.02
N LYS A 59 4.94 -15.56 -17.94
CA LYS A 59 5.57 -16.85 -17.58
C LYS A 59 6.82 -16.70 -16.69
N GLY A 60 7.46 -15.52 -16.72
CA GLY A 60 8.59 -15.19 -15.86
C GLY A 60 8.19 -14.73 -14.45
N THR A 61 6.90 -14.64 -14.16
CA THR A 61 6.37 -14.17 -12.89
C THR A 61 6.02 -15.34 -11.95
N GLY A 62 6.13 -15.12 -10.64
CA GLY A 62 5.64 -16.10 -9.66
C GLY A 62 4.12 -16.35 -9.72
N LYS A 63 3.36 -15.43 -10.34
CA LYS A 63 1.91 -15.55 -10.54
C LYS A 63 1.55 -16.70 -11.49
N ALA A 64 2.47 -17.09 -12.37
CA ALA A 64 2.21 -18.13 -13.35
C ALA A 64 2.01 -19.52 -12.75
N PHE A 65 2.60 -19.75 -11.58
CA PHE A 65 2.64 -21.06 -10.97
C PHE A 65 1.51 -21.20 -9.94
N ALA A 66 0.74 -22.28 -10.07
CA ALA A 66 -0.22 -22.66 -9.05
C ALA A 66 0.50 -22.92 -7.72
N ILE A 67 -0.13 -22.54 -6.61
CA ILE A 67 0.36 -22.85 -5.26
C ILE A 67 -0.70 -23.75 -4.59
N PRO A 68 -0.62 -25.09 -4.80
CA PRO A 68 -1.74 -25.98 -4.51
C PRO A 68 -2.15 -26.05 -3.03
N ASP A 69 -1.18 -25.99 -2.11
CA ASP A 69 -1.46 -26.10 -0.68
C ASP A 69 -2.38 -24.98 -0.16
N PRO A 70 -2.06 -23.67 -0.31
CA PRO A 70 -2.99 -22.61 0.08
C PRO A 70 -4.27 -22.61 -0.78
N ALA A 71 -4.19 -22.87 -2.09
CA ALA A 71 -5.37 -22.93 -2.95
C ALA A 71 -6.38 -24.01 -2.50
N GLY A 72 -5.88 -25.16 -2.03
CA GLY A 72 -6.69 -26.30 -1.56
C GLY A 72 -7.35 -26.10 -0.20
N ARG A 73 -7.02 -25.04 0.55
CA ARG A 73 -7.61 -24.75 1.88
C ARG A 73 -8.97 -24.07 1.82
N GLY A 74 -9.57 -23.99 0.63
CA GLY A 74 -10.89 -23.40 0.40
C GLY A 74 -10.84 -21.94 -0.04
N ILE A 75 -12.01 -21.38 -0.34
CA ILE A 75 -12.15 -20.07 -0.99
C ILE A 75 -11.48 -18.92 -0.23
N GLY A 76 -11.39 -19.02 1.10
CA GLY A 76 -10.72 -18.03 1.94
C GLY A 76 -9.24 -17.83 1.60
N CYS A 77 -8.55 -18.89 1.17
CA CYS A 77 -7.16 -18.83 0.70
C CYS A 77 -7.06 -18.78 -0.83
N ALA A 78 -7.94 -19.53 -1.52
CA ALA A 78 -7.97 -19.59 -2.97
C ALA A 78 -8.26 -18.24 -3.63
N GLN A 79 -8.99 -17.34 -2.95
CA GLN A 79 -9.22 -15.98 -3.46
C GLN A 79 -7.92 -15.17 -3.71
N CYS A 80 -6.75 -15.59 -3.20
CA CYS A 80 -5.47 -14.94 -3.50
C CYS A 80 -4.44 -15.89 -4.09
N HIS A 81 -4.66 -17.20 -3.98
CA HIS A 81 -3.70 -18.24 -4.36
C HIS A 81 -4.16 -19.15 -5.50
N ASP A 82 -5.34 -18.86 -6.09
CA ASP A 82 -5.93 -19.60 -7.20
C ASP A 82 -6.59 -18.62 -8.19
N GLY A 83 -6.22 -18.68 -9.48
CA GLY A 83 -6.76 -17.76 -10.48
C GLY A 83 -8.26 -17.90 -10.69
N TYR A 84 -8.75 -19.15 -10.71
CA TYR A 84 -10.18 -19.46 -10.79
C TYR A 84 -10.93 -19.03 -9.52
N GLY A 85 -10.36 -19.31 -8.34
CA GLY A 85 -10.90 -18.95 -7.04
C GLY A 85 -11.03 -17.44 -6.87
N PHE A 86 -10.05 -16.67 -7.35
CA PHE A 86 -10.15 -15.21 -7.37
C PHE A 86 -11.24 -14.72 -8.34
N SER A 87 -11.22 -15.14 -9.60
CA SER A 87 -12.18 -14.66 -10.62
C SER A 87 -13.63 -15.01 -10.26
N MET A 88 -13.84 -16.16 -9.62
CA MET A 88 -15.16 -16.65 -9.21
C MET A 88 -15.50 -16.38 -7.74
N PHE A 89 -14.68 -15.60 -7.01
CA PHE A 89 -14.89 -15.41 -5.57
C PHE A 89 -16.30 -14.93 -5.22
N ASN A 90 -16.89 -14.03 -6.02
CA ASN A 90 -18.22 -13.51 -5.74
C ASN A 90 -19.31 -14.60 -5.78
N THR A 91 -19.13 -15.65 -6.58
CA THR A 91 -20.00 -16.83 -6.61
C THR A 91 -19.83 -17.69 -5.35
N TYR A 92 -18.60 -17.83 -4.87
CA TYR A 92 -18.25 -18.71 -3.75
C TYR A 92 -18.08 -17.98 -2.42
N ASN A 93 -18.48 -16.70 -2.34
CA ASN A 93 -18.24 -15.87 -1.18
C ASN A 93 -19.04 -16.43 0.00
N PRO A 94 -18.39 -16.90 1.08
CA PRO A 94 -19.08 -17.54 2.20
C PRO A 94 -19.99 -16.59 2.97
N ASN A 95 -19.85 -15.28 2.77
CA ASN A 95 -20.73 -14.27 3.36
C ASN A 95 -22.03 -14.07 2.57
N VAL A 96 -22.17 -14.70 1.40
CA VAL A 96 -23.39 -14.64 0.58
C VAL A 96 -24.25 -15.86 0.88
N THR A 97 -25.48 -15.63 1.34
CA THR A 97 -26.44 -16.70 1.64
C THR A 97 -26.69 -17.56 0.40
N GLY A 98 -26.51 -18.88 0.55
CA GLY A 98 -26.71 -19.84 -0.54
C GLY A 98 -25.52 -20.01 -1.48
N ALA A 99 -24.36 -19.38 -1.21
CA ALA A 99 -23.15 -19.62 -1.98
C ALA A 99 -22.75 -21.11 -1.95
N PRO A 100 -22.45 -21.74 -3.09
CA PRO A 100 -22.01 -23.12 -3.14
C PRO A 100 -20.64 -23.30 -2.47
N ALA A 101 -20.35 -24.53 -2.03
CA ALA A 101 -19.02 -24.89 -1.56
C ALA A 101 -18.00 -24.77 -2.72
N TYR A 102 -16.87 -24.14 -2.43
CA TYR A 102 -15.76 -24.07 -3.38
C TYR A 102 -14.98 -25.39 -3.40
N ALA A 103 -15.03 -26.08 -4.53
CA ALA A 103 -14.35 -27.35 -4.78
C ALA A 103 -13.78 -27.38 -6.21
N PRO A 104 -12.65 -26.71 -6.48
CA PRO A 104 -12.07 -26.63 -7.82
C PRO A 104 -11.52 -28.00 -8.25
N LYS A 105 -11.61 -28.33 -9.54
CA LYS A 105 -11.06 -29.60 -10.09
C LYS A 105 -9.53 -29.66 -10.03
N HIS A 106 -8.89 -28.52 -10.21
CA HIS A 106 -7.45 -28.34 -10.08
C HIS A 106 -7.16 -26.88 -9.72
N PRO A 107 -6.14 -26.61 -8.89
CA PRO A 107 -5.70 -25.24 -8.67
C PRO A 107 -5.01 -24.67 -9.92
N THR A 108 -5.12 -23.38 -10.14
CA THR A 108 -4.45 -22.64 -11.21
C THR A 108 -3.53 -21.57 -10.63
N GLY A 109 -2.54 -21.14 -11.41
CA GLY A 109 -1.82 -19.89 -11.10
C GLY A 109 -2.75 -18.68 -11.17
N ILE A 110 -2.24 -17.51 -10.81
CA ILE A 110 -2.94 -16.24 -11.04
C ILE A 110 -2.80 -15.86 -12.51
N ASP A 111 -3.72 -16.41 -13.31
CA ASP A 111 -3.76 -16.33 -14.77
C ASP A 111 -4.46 -15.07 -15.31
N CYS A 112 -4.61 -15.03 -16.64
CA CYS A 112 -5.26 -13.93 -17.34
C CYS A 112 -6.71 -13.75 -16.86
N GLN A 113 -7.41 -14.85 -16.56
CA GLN A 113 -8.82 -14.82 -16.16
C GLN A 113 -8.96 -14.19 -14.78
N ALA A 114 -8.01 -14.40 -13.88
CA ALA A 114 -8.00 -13.79 -12.56
C ALA A 114 -8.20 -12.26 -12.66
N CYS A 115 -7.46 -11.58 -13.54
CA CYS A 115 -7.54 -10.13 -13.65
C CYS A 115 -8.56 -9.65 -14.69
N HIS A 116 -8.68 -10.31 -15.85
CA HIS A 116 -9.44 -9.79 -16.99
C HIS A 116 -10.88 -10.34 -17.10
N THR A 117 -11.32 -11.17 -16.15
CA THR A 117 -12.69 -11.71 -16.10
C THR A 117 -13.25 -11.67 -14.68
N GLY A 118 -14.55 -11.94 -14.54
CA GLY A 118 -15.23 -12.07 -13.24
C GLY A 118 -14.89 -10.95 -12.25
N ARG A 119 -14.58 -11.33 -11.02
CA ARG A 119 -14.23 -10.39 -9.94
C ARG A 119 -13.09 -9.44 -10.30
N GLY A 120 -12.06 -9.89 -11.01
CA GLY A 120 -10.93 -9.02 -11.37
C GLY A 120 -11.34 -7.87 -12.29
N LYS A 121 -12.19 -8.17 -13.29
CA LYS A 121 -12.78 -7.15 -14.16
C LYS A 121 -13.69 -6.20 -13.38
N GLU A 122 -14.55 -6.73 -12.51
CA GLU A 122 -15.46 -5.94 -11.67
C GLU A 122 -14.70 -4.96 -10.76
N LEU A 123 -13.58 -5.40 -10.17
CA LEU A 123 -12.71 -4.54 -9.36
C LEU A 123 -12.04 -3.44 -10.19
N MET A 124 -11.59 -3.74 -11.42
CA MET A 124 -11.01 -2.73 -12.30
C MET A 124 -12.05 -1.71 -12.80
N ASP A 125 -13.27 -2.16 -13.11
CA ASP A 125 -14.35 -1.29 -13.60
C ASP A 125 -14.88 -0.38 -12.49
N SER A 126 -15.14 -0.93 -11.29
CA SER A 126 -15.61 -0.15 -10.14
C SER A 126 -14.52 0.73 -9.53
N GLY A 127 -13.27 0.28 -9.63
CA GLY A 127 -12.13 0.91 -8.99
C GLY A 127 -12.15 0.88 -7.47
N SER A 128 -13.00 0.04 -6.86
CA SER A 128 -13.24 0.00 -5.43
C SER A 128 -12.89 -1.37 -4.85
N VAL A 129 -12.29 -1.40 -3.65
CA VAL A 129 -11.92 -2.63 -2.96
C VAL A 129 -12.16 -2.52 -1.46
N GLN A 130 -12.78 -3.54 -0.87
CA GLN A 130 -12.88 -3.66 0.57
C GLN A 130 -11.58 -4.25 1.13
N LEU A 131 -10.89 -3.50 1.99
CA LEU A 131 -9.70 -3.98 2.69
C LEU A 131 -10.08 -4.49 4.09
N PRO A 132 -9.39 -5.52 4.65
CA PRO A 132 -9.73 -6.10 5.95
C PRO A 132 -9.62 -5.14 7.14
N PHE A 133 -8.86 -4.06 6.99
CA PHE A 133 -8.57 -3.07 8.03
C PHE A 133 -9.26 -1.72 7.79
N ASN A 134 -10.13 -1.62 6.78
CA ASN A 134 -10.88 -0.40 6.49
C ASN A 134 -12.35 -0.57 6.85
N ALA A 135 -12.95 0.46 7.44
CA ALA A 135 -14.39 0.47 7.71
C ALA A 135 -15.24 0.58 6.42
N GLN A 136 -14.70 1.19 5.38
CA GLN A 136 -15.38 1.43 4.10
C GLN A 136 -14.50 0.97 2.92
N PRO A 137 -15.09 0.62 1.77
CA PRO A 137 -14.33 0.33 0.56
C PRO A 137 -13.41 1.48 0.16
N LEU A 138 -12.18 1.14 -0.24
CA LEU A 138 -11.19 2.09 -0.73
C LEU A 138 -11.37 2.31 -2.24
N GLN A 139 -11.43 3.57 -2.66
CA GLN A 139 -11.39 3.91 -4.07
C GLN A 139 -9.93 3.98 -4.56
N ALA A 140 -9.49 2.95 -5.28
CA ALA A 140 -8.11 2.76 -5.72
C ALA A 140 -7.96 2.70 -7.26
N GLY A 141 -9.06 2.91 -8.01
CA GLY A 141 -9.08 2.75 -9.46
C GLY A 141 -8.65 1.33 -9.85
N LYS A 142 -7.89 1.17 -10.94
CA LYS A 142 -7.39 -0.14 -11.38
C LYS A 142 -6.52 -0.86 -10.34
N SER A 143 -5.95 -0.13 -9.37
CA SER A 143 -5.20 -0.72 -8.26
C SER A 143 -6.09 -1.55 -7.32
N ALA A 144 -7.42 -1.37 -7.34
CA ALA A 144 -8.36 -2.19 -6.58
C ALA A 144 -8.18 -3.68 -6.86
N ASN A 145 -7.89 -4.06 -8.12
CA ASN A 145 -7.61 -5.44 -8.50
C ASN A 145 -6.33 -5.97 -7.83
N CYS A 146 -5.26 -5.17 -7.81
CA CYS A 146 -4.01 -5.53 -7.14
C CYS A 146 -4.18 -5.64 -5.63
N MET A 147 -4.84 -4.64 -5.04
CA MET A 147 -5.09 -4.53 -3.61
C MET A 147 -6.07 -5.60 -3.11
N ALA A 148 -6.86 -6.27 -3.95
CA ALA A 148 -7.74 -7.35 -3.51
C ALA A 148 -6.98 -8.58 -3.00
N CYS A 149 -5.74 -8.79 -3.44
CA CYS A 149 -4.84 -9.81 -2.90
C CYS A 149 -3.72 -9.18 -2.05
N HIS A 150 -3.15 -8.06 -2.50
CA HIS A 150 -2.03 -7.38 -1.86
C HIS A 150 -2.46 -6.43 -0.73
N ASN A 151 -3.26 -6.92 0.21
CA ASN A 151 -3.74 -6.13 1.36
C ASN A 151 -3.44 -6.74 2.71
N GLY A 152 -3.27 -8.06 2.81
CA GLY A 152 -3.28 -8.77 4.09
C GLY A 152 -4.52 -9.62 4.29
N ASN A 153 -4.79 -10.04 5.53
CA ASN A 153 -5.95 -10.88 5.82
C ASN A 153 -6.53 -10.68 7.24
N ARG A 154 -6.10 -9.63 7.95
CA ARG A 154 -6.49 -9.33 9.33
C ARG A 154 -6.56 -7.83 9.55
N ASN A 155 -7.38 -7.42 10.50
CA ASN A 155 -7.38 -6.07 11.04
C ASN A 155 -6.40 -6.01 12.24
N PRO A 156 -5.35 -5.17 12.20
CA PRO A 156 -4.39 -5.05 13.31
C PRO A 156 -5.03 -4.52 14.60
N GLU A 157 -6.08 -3.69 14.52
CA GLU A 157 -6.80 -3.17 15.68
C GLU A 157 -7.53 -4.30 16.43
N THR A 158 -8.21 -5.19 15.70
CA THR A 158 -8.85 -6.36 16.28
C THR A 158 -7.83 -7.28 16.96
N LEU A 159 -6.65 -7.47 16.35
CA LEU A 159 -5.58 -8.27 16.96
C LEU A 159 -5.05 -7.63 18.25
N ALA A 160 -4.86 -6.31 18.28
CA ALA A 160 -4.43 -5.59 19.47
C ALA A 160 -5.46 -5.69 20.61
N GLN A 161 -6.76 -5.51 20.30
CA GLN A 161 -7.85 -5.66 21.26
C GLN A 161 -7.91 -7.08 21.85
N GLN A 162 -7.80 -8.10 21.00
CA GLN A 162 -7.78 -9.51 21.45
C GLN A 162 -6.58 -9.81 22.34
N PHE A 163 -5.41 -9.25 22.00
CA PHE A 163 -4.19 -9.41 22.81
C PHE A 163 -4.38 -8.81 24.20
N GLN A 164 -4.82 -7.56 24.27
CA GLN A 164 -5.03 -6.84 25.53
C GLN A 164 -6.12 -7.50 26.40
N ALA A 165 -7.14 -8.08 25.77
CA ALA A 165 -8.18 -8.85 26.45
C ALA A 165 -7.73 -10.26 26.88
N GLY A 166 -6.52 -10.70 26.51
CA GLY A 166 -6.05 -12.07 26.78
C GLY A 166 -6.79 -13.16 26.00
N THR A 167 -7.52 -12.80 24.93
CA THR A 167 -8.31 -13.74 24.10
C THR A 167 -7.62 -14.12 22.80
N LEU A 168 -6.48 -13.49 22.48
CA LEU A 168 -5.72 -13.83 21.29
C LEU A 168 -5.11 -15.23 21.42
N ALA A 169 -5.48 -16.15 20.54
CA ALA A 169 -5.01 -17.54 20.60
C ALA A 169 -3.53 -17.71 20.24
N ARG A 170 -2.98 -16.84 19.37
CA ARG A 170 -1.57 -16.85 18.94
C ARG A 170 -1.16 -15.47 18.42
N LEU A 171 0.12 -15.14 18.57
CA LEU A 171 0.72 -13.88 18.11
C LEU A 171 0.76 -13.81 16.58
N THR A 172 -0.36 -13.47 15.96
CA THR A 172 -0.51 -13.53 14.51
C THR A 172 0.29 -12.40 13.85
N TYR A 173 1.03 -12.71 12.79
CA TYR A 173 1.78 -11.69 12.03
C TYR A 173 0.96 -11.16 10.84
N PRO A 174 1.32 -9.98 10.27
CA PRO A 174 0.70 -9.51 9.03
C PRO A 174 0.94 -10.50 7.89
N HIS A 175 -0.12 -11.01 7.25
CA HIS A 175 0.02 -11.94 6.12
C HIS A 175 0.87 -11.35 5.00
N TYR A 176 1.50 -12.20 4.18
CA TYR A 176 2.37 -11.70 3.12
C TYR A 176 1.61 -10.80 2.14
N GLY A 177 2.33 -9.85 1.53
CA GLY A 177 1.73 -8.97 0.54
C GLY A 177 0.88 -7.84 1.13
N MET A 178 1.33 -7.18 2.20
CA MET A 178 0.61 -6.07 2.84
C MET A 178 0.76 -4.72 2.11
N GLN A 179 1.04 -4.71 0.81
CA GLN A 179 1.39 -3.47 0.10
C GLN A 179 0.29 -2.41 0.24
N ALA A 180 -0.98 -2.77 0.07
CA ALA A 180 -2.09 -1.83 0.27
C ALA A 180 -2.12 -1.26 1.68
N ALA A 181 -1.76 -2.05 2.68
CA ALA A 181 -1.79 -1.65 4.08
C ALA A 181 -0.71 -0.60 4.41
N VAL A 182 0.45 -0.69 3.76
CA VAL A 182 1.50 0.34 3.83
C VAL A 182 1.15 1.54 2.95
N THR A 183 0.69 1.31 1.71
CA THR A 183 0.23 2.37 0.80
C THR A 183 -0.82 3.26 1.48
N THR A 184 -1.83 2.68 2.15
CA THR A 184 -2.87 3.46 2.83
C THR A 184 -2.44 4.01 4.19
N GLY A 185 -1.34 3.51 4.76
CA GLY A 185 -0.90 3.85 6.12
C GLY A 185 -1.81 3.29 7.23
N GLN A 186 -2.55 2.22 6.95
CA GLN A 186 -3.57 1.66 7.86
C GLN A 186 -3.28 0.21 8.29
N GLY A 187 -2.16 -0.37 7.84
CA GLY A 187 -1.83 -1.77 8.07
C GLY A 187 -1.13 -2.11 9.39
N GLY A 188 -0.66 -1.10 10.14
CA GLY A 188 0.11 -1.29 11.36
C GLY A 188 -0.75 -1.39 12.62
N MET A 189 -0.20 -2.02 13.66
CA MET A 189 -0.76 -1.90 15.00
C MET A 189 -0.57 -0.47 15.50
N ALA A 190 -1.66 0.10 16.00
CA ALA A 190 -1.70 1.46 16.48
C ALA A 190 -0.75 1.67 17.68
N ILE A 191 -0.11 2.83 17.70
CA ILE A 191 0.71 3.29 18.81
C ILE A 191 -0.13 4.33 19.56
N PRO A 192 -0.45 4.12 20.86
CA PRO A 192 -1.31 5.03 21.61
C PRO A 192 -0.84 6.48 21.56
N GLY A 193 -1.74 7.40 21.21
CA GLY A 193 -1.45 8.84 21.17
C GLY A 193 -0.59 9.31 19.98
N VAL A 194 -0.32 8.44 19.00
CA VAL A 194 0.48 8.78 17.82
C VAL A 194 -0.38 8.78 16.56
N THR A 195 -0.36 9.89 15.83
CA THR A 195 -0.89 9.99 14.47
C THR A 195 0.26 9.87 13.49
N LEU A 196 0.17 8.91 12.57
CA LEU A 196 1.22 8.67 11.59
C LEU A 196 0.97 9.47 10.31
N PRO A 197 1.97 10.20 9.79
CA PRO A 197 1.86 10.92 8.53
C PRO A 197 1.84 9.96 7.33
N SER A 198 1.40 10.48 6.18
CA SER A 198 1.33 9.73 4.92
C SER A 198 1.86 10.57 3.76
N THR A 199 2.60 9.95 2.86
CA THR A 199 3.11 10.58 1.64
C THR A 199 2.07 10.52 0.54
N VAL A 200 1.21 11.54 0.46
CA VAL A 200 0.06 11.58 -0.47
C VAL A 200 0.42 11.19 -1.91
N ALA A 201 1.53 11.71 -2.44
CA ALA A 201 1.95 11.43 -3.82
C ALA A 201 2.22 9.93 -4.08
N HIS A 202 2.90 9.26 -3.15
CA HIS A 202 3.18 7.82 -3.28
C HIS A 202 1.95 6.98 -2.95
N SER A 203 1.20 7.34 -1.90
CA SER A 203 0.03 6.58 -1.45
C SER A 203 -1.16 6.64 -2.41
N SER A 204 -1.23 7.67 -3.27
CA SER A 204 -2.31 7.84 -4.25
C SER A 204 -1.92 7.44 -5.67
N THR A 205 -0.63 7.17 -5.93
CA THR A 205 -0.17 6.74 -7.26
C THR A 205 -0.63 5.30 -7.54
N PRO A 206 -1.30 5.03 -8.68
CA PRO A 206 -1.74 3.68 -9.01
C PRO A 206 -0.59 2.67 -9.09
N CYS A 207 -0.81 1.44 -8.64
CA CYS A 207 0.22 0.39 -8.66
C CYS A 207 0.78 0.16 -10.06
N ILE A 208 -0.09 0.23 -11.08
CA ILE A 208 0.23 0.04 -12.50
C ILE A 208 1.11 1.16 -13.08
N THR A 209 1.32 2.26 -12.36
CA THR A 209 2.27 3.29 -12.78
C THR A 209 3.69 2.77 -12.66
N CYS A 210 4.02 2.13 -11.53
CA CYS A 210 5.36 1.62 -11.28
C CYS A 210 5.50 0.15 -11.71
N HIS A 211 4.52 -0.70 -11.43
CA HIS A 211 4.63 -2.15 -11.62
C HIS A 211 4.21 -2.64 -13.00
N MET A 212 3.51 -1.80 -13.78
CA MET A 212 3.16 -2.11 -15.17
C MET A 212 3.50 -0.88 -16.02
N PRO A 213 4.78 -0.48 -16.15
CA PRO A 213 5.13 0.66 -16.97
C PRO A 213 4.79 0.37 -18.44
N TYR A 214 4.66 1.44 -19.23
CA TYR A 214 4.59 1.26 -20.69
C TYR A 214 5.96 0.81 -21.20
N THR A 215 5.96 -0.19 -22.06
CA THR A 215 7.14 -0.62 -22.82
C THR A 215 7.37 0.32 -24.00
N ASN A 216 8.56 0.26 -24.61
CA ASN A 216 8.87 1.00 -25.83
C ASN A 216 8.00 0.57 -27.03
N GLU A 217 7.36 -0.60 -26.95
CA GLU A 217 6.43 -1.13 -27.96
C GLU A 217 4.97 -0.71 -27.70
N GLY A 218 4.72 0.17 -26.71
CA GLY A 218 3.42 0.83 -26.49
C GLY A 218 2.39 0.03 -25.71
N TYR A 219 2.77 -1.08 -25.09
CA TYR A 219 1.89 -1.87 -24.22
C TYR A 219 2.32 -1.80 -22.74
N LYS A 220 1.43 -2.19 -21.83
CA LYS A 220 1.72 -2.25 -20.39
C LYS A 220 2.45 -3.54 -20.05
N SER A 221 3.63 -3.47 -19.43
CA SER A 221 4.38 -4.66 -19.03
C SER A 221 3.59 -5.50 -18.01
N HIS A 222 3.59 -6.82 -18.20
CA HIS A 222 3.02 -7.84 -17.32
C HIS A 222 4.10 -8.61 -16.54
N THR A 223 5.30 -8.03 -16.40
CA THR A 223 6.32 -8.53 -15.46
C THR A 223 5.96 -8.23 -14.01
N PHE A 224 5.10 -7.23 -13.76
CA PHE A 224 4.69 -6.72 -12.45
C PHE A 224 5.83 -6.18 -11.58
N LYS A 225 7.01 -5.97 -12.16
CA LYS A 225 8.18 -5.43 -11.46
C LYS A 225 8.25 -3.93 -11.67
N ALA A 226 8.57 -3.21 -10.61
CA ALA A 226 8.99 -1.83 -10.76
C ALA A 226 10.34 -1.79 -11.49
N ASP A 227 10.47 -0.94 -12.51
CA ASP A 227 11.72 -0.80 -13.25
C ASP A 227 12.68 0.11 -12.48
N VAL A 228 13.27 -0.46 -11.43
CA VAL A 228 14.29 0.20 -10.60
C VAL A 228 15.65 0.24 -11.29
N ALA A 229 15.88 -0.58 -12.32
CA ALA A 229 17.10 -0.55 -13.12
C ALA A 229 17.12 0.73 -13.98
N ASN A 230 15.97 1.13 -14.51
CA ASN A 230 15.77 2.42 -15.17
C ASN A 230 15.06 3.40 -14.23
N ILE A 231 15.67 3.67 -13.07
CA ILE A 231 15.05 4.47 -12.00
C ILE A 231 14.55 5.85 -12.46
N ASN A 232 15.25 6.49 -13.40
CA ASN A 232 14.83 7.77 -13.95
C ASN A 232 13.53 7.67 -14.77
N GLN A 233 13.28 6.55 -15.45
CA GLN A 233 12.03 6.32 -16.15
C GLN A 233 10.86 6.11 -15.18
N THR A 234 11.10 5.42 -14.06
CA THR A 234 10.06 5.10 -13.07
C THR A 234 9.77 6.28 -12.14
N CYS A 235 10.81 7.01 -11.72
CA CYS A 235 10.73 8.00 -10.64
C CYS A 235 11.04 9.43 -11.10
N GLY A 236 11.72 9.61 -12.23
CA GLY A 236 12.28 10.89 -12.68
C GLY A 236 11.26 11.97 -12.97
N THR A 237 10.00 11.60 -13.24
CA THR A 237 8.88 12.55 -13.37
C THR A 237 8.67 13.39 -12.11
N CYS A 238 8.91 12.80 -10.93
CA CYS A 238 8.73 13.46 -9.63
C CYS A 238 10.07 13.74 -8.92
N HIS A 239 11.08 12.91 -9.16
CA HIS A 239 12.41 12.98 -8.55
C HIS A 239 13.45 13.33 -9.62
N ALA A 240 13.50 14.59 -10.03
CA ALA A 240 14.39 15.05 -11.08
C ALA A 240 15.85 14.71 -10.78
N GLY A 241 16.52 14.05 -11.73
CA GLY A 241 17.93 13.65 -11.60
C GLY A 241 18.17 12.43 -10.71
N ILE A 242 17.14 11.65 -10.37
CA ILE A 242 17.31 10.41 -9.61
C ILE A 242 18.15 9.39 -10.38
N THR A 243 19.22 8.93 -9.74
CA THR A 243 20.13 7.91 -10.28
C THR A 243 20.20 6.65 -9.43
N ASP A 244 19.62 6.67 -8.23
CA ASP A 244 19.66 5.59 -7.25
C ASP A 244 18.29 5.43 -6.58
N PHE A 245 17.86 4.18 -6.40
CA PHE A 245 16.66 3.82 -5.64
C PHE A 245 16.82 4.15 -4.14
N ASN A 246 18.05 4.12 -3.62
CA ASN A 246 18.37 4.62 -2.28
C ASN A 246 18.44 6.16 -2.24
N TYR A 247 17.41 6.82 -2.75
CA TYR A 247 17.34 8.27 -2.86
C TYR A 247 17.52 8.93 -1.48
N ASN A 248 18.57 9.76 -1.35
CA ASN A 248 18.98 10.40 -0.09
C ASN A 248 19.17 9.43 1.09
N GLY A 249 19.58 8.18 0.83
CA GLY A 249 19.83 7.18 1.88
C GLY A 249 18.57 6.56 2.50
N PHE A 250 17.39 6.76 1.91
CA PHE A 250 16.12 6.30 2.48
C PHE A 250 16.02 4.78 2.67
N GLN A 251 16.47 3.98 1.71
CA GLN A 251 16.45 2.51 1.82
C GLN A 251 17.38 2.02 2.95
N THR A 252 18.54 2.66 3.09
CA THR A 252 19.48 2.40 4.18
C THR A 252 18.85 2.74 5.53
N GLU A 253 18.21 3.90 5.63
CA GLU A 253 17.50 4.32 6.85
C GLU A 253 16.41 3.32 7.24
N ILE A 254 15.54 2.93 6.32
CA ILE A 254 14.46 1.96 6.62
C ILE A 254 15.03 0.61 7.04
N THR A 255 16.13 0.15 6.44
CA THR A 255 16.79 -1.11 6.82
C THR A 255 17.36 -1.06 8.24
N ASP A 256 17.99 0.05 8.62
CA ASP A 256 18.49 0.28 9.97
C ASP A 256 17.34 0.35 11.00
N LEU A 257 16.28 1.09 10.68
CA LEU A 257 15.08 1.19 11.51
C LEU A 257 14.41 -0.19 11.72
N LEU A 258 14.28 -1.00 10.67
CA LEU A 258 13.77 -2.37 10.78
C LEU A 258 14.62 -3.22 11.72
N THR A 259 15.94 -3.09 11.65
CA THR A 259 16.88 -3.82 12.51
C THR A 259 16.72 -3.40 13.97
N LYS A 260 16.68 -2.08 14.24
CA LYS A 260 16.47 -1.51 15.57
C LYS A 260 15.14 -1.93 16.18
N VAL A 261 14.04 -1.84 15.43
CA VAL A 261 12.69 -2.23 15.92
C VAL A 261 12.60 -3.73 16.21
N LYS A 262 13.11 -4.59 15.31
CA LYS A 262 13.12 -6.04 15.54
C LYS A 262 13.86 -6.38 16.84
N LYS A 263 15.06 -5.82 17.01
CA LYS A 263 15.89 -6.04 18.19
C LYS A 263 15.17 -5.55 19.46
N ALA A 264 14.63 -4.34 19.45
CA ALA A 264 13.91 -3.79 20.58
C ALA A 264 12.68 -4.63 20.96
N ALA A 265 11.94 -5.17 19.98
CA ALA A 265 10.81 -6.05 20.24
C ALA A 265 11.22 -7.37 20.93
N ILE A 266 12.33 -7.98 20.48
CA ILE A 266 12.91 -9.19 21.10
C ILE A 266 13.35 -8.89 22.54
N GLU A 267 14.10 -7.82 22.75
CA GLU A 267 14.59 -7.42 24.08
C GLU A 267 13.44 -7.10 25.04
N LYS A 268 12.41 -6.37 24.58
CA LYS A 268 11.22 -6.05 25.36
C LYS A 268 10.44 -7.30 25.78
N ALA A 269 10.44 -8.34 24.95
CA ALA A 269 9.84 -9.64 25.29
C ALA A 269 10.68 -10.47 26.28
N GLY A 270 11.88 -10.03 26.65
CA GLY A 270 12.83 -10.86 27.40
C GLY A 270 13.31 -12.08 26.61
N ALA A 271 13.21 -12.02 25.27
CA ALA A 271 13.53 -13.11 24.37
C ALA A 271 14.98 -13.01 23.86
N SER A 272 15.53 -14.13 23.40
CA SER A 272 16.79 -14.18 22.66
C SER A 272 16.57 -14.21 21.14
N ASP A 273 15.42 -14.72 20.70
CA ASP A 273 15.06 -14.83 19.28
C ASP A 273 13.55 -14.66 19.04
N LEU A 274 13.21 -14.35 17.77
CA LEU A 274 11.86 -14.26 17.25
C LEU A 274 11.79 -15.02 15.92
N THR A 275 11.10 -16.16 15.94
CA THR A 275 10.78 -16.91 14.72
C THR A 275 9.35 -16.63 14.26
N TYR A 276 9.04 -17.00 13.01
CA TYR A 276 7.71 -16.83 12.44
C TYR A 276 7.42 -17.92 11.42
N ALA A 277 6.31 -18.63 11.60
CA ALA A 277 5.84 -19.67 10.71
C ALA A 277 4.32 -19.84 10.83
N GLY A 278 3.66 -20.38 9.80
CA GLY A 278 2.23 -20.72 9.87
C GLY A 278 1.30 -19.54 10.20
N GLY A 279 1.72 -18.29 9.96
CA GLY A 279 0.95 -17.09 10.28
C GLY A 279 1.15 -16.53 11.68
N ALA A 280 2.07 -17.05 12.49
CA ALA A 280 2.31 -16.59 13.86
C ALA A 280 3.79 -16.35 14.15
N PHE A 281 4.04 -15.45 15.09
CA PHE A 281 5.31 -15.23 15.76
C PHE A 281 5.47 -16.20 16.93
N THR A 282 6.72 -16.59 17.17
CA THR A 282 7.13 -17.32 18.38
C THR A 282 8.37 -16.65 18.94
N PHE A 283 8.29 -16.16 20.17
CA PHE A 283 9.43 -15.61 20.91
C PHE A 283 10.11 -16.75 21.67
N HIS A 284 11.44 -16.78 21.67
CA HIS A 284 12.22 -17.83 22.34
C HIS A 284 13.10 -17.26 23.43
N ASP A 285 13.18 -17.94 24.56
CA ASP A 285 14.07 -17.59 25.67
C ASP A 285 15.56 -17.87 25.34
N ALA A 286 16.45 -17.65 26.30
CA ALA A 286 17.89 -17.87 26.12
C ALA A 286 18.29 -19.34 25.87
N GLN A 287 17.41 -20.29 26.18
CA GLN A 287 17.59 -21.72 25.98
C GLN A 287 16.94 -22.20 24.67
N GLY A 288 16.24 -21.32 23.96
CA GLY A 288 15.51 -21.63 22.73
C GLY A 288 14.10 -22.20 22.97
N ALA A 289 13.57 -22.09 24.18
CA ALA A 289 12.20 -22.50 24.49
C ALA A 289 11.19 -21.39 24.17
N GLU A 290 10.00 -21.77 23.70
CA GLU A 290 8.92 -20.83 23.42
C GLU A 290 8.43 -20.12 24.70
N ILE A 291 8.33 -18.80 24.63
CA ILE A 291 7.77 -17.96 25.70
C ILE A 291 6.25 -17.92 25.56
N ASP A 292 5.53 -18.22 26.64
CA ASP A 292 4.07 -18.15 26.68
C ASP A 292 3.59 -16.73 26.28
N ILE A 293 2.62 -16.67 25.37
CA ILE A 293 2.00 -15.43 24.89
C ILE A 293 1.57 -14.48 26.03
N LYS A 294 1.15 -15.02 27.18
CA LYS A 294 0.73 -14.23 28.36
C LYS A 294 1.88 -13.47 29.02
N GLN A 295 3.12 -13.87 28.77
CA GLN A 295 4.33 -13.22 29.28
C GLN A 295 4.88 -12.16 28.33
N ILE A 296 4.40 -12.14 27.08
CA ILE A 296 4.84 -11.16 26.07
C ILE A 296 4.23 -9.80 26.38
N PRO A 297 5.01 -8.71 26.49
CA PRO A 297 4.45 -7.38 26.64
C PRO A 297 3.76 -6.91 25.36
N PHE A 298 2.72 -6.09 25.50
CA PHE A 298 1.97 -5.56 24.36
C PHE A 298 2.88 -4.79 23.39
N GLU A 299 3.83 -4.02 23.91
CA GLU A 299 4.77 -3.24 23.11
C GLU A 299 5.70 -4.15 22.28
N ALA A 300 6.08 -5.31 22.80
CA ALA A 300 6.87 -6.28 22.05
C ALA A 300 6.08 -6.84 20.86
N TYR A 301 4.77 -7.12 21.05
CA TYR A 301 3.92 -7.58 19.95
C TYR A 301 3.68 -6.49 18.90
N VAL A 302 3.37 -5.25 19.32
CA VAL A 302 3.28 -4.09 18.41
C VAL A 302 4.59 -3.92 17.63
N GLY A 303 5.73 -4.05 18.31
CA GLY A 303 7.06 -4.02 17.72
C GLY A 303 7.27 -5.06 16.63
N ALA A 304 7.05 -6.34 16.96
CA ALA A 304 7.17 -7.43 16.01
C ALA A 304 6.23 -7.27 14.82
N TYR A 305 4.97 -6.86 15.07
CA TYR A 305 3.97 -6.69 14.02
C TYR A 305 4.34 -5.55 13.06
N ASN A 306 4.68 -4.37 13.57
CA ASN A 306 5.02 -3.20 12.75
C ASN A 306 6.35 -3.37 12.01
N TRP A 307 7.36 -3.99 12.63
CA TRP A 307 8.58 -4.42 11.93
C TRP A 307 8.24 -5.33 10.76
N ARG A 308 7.44 -6.37 11.01
CA ARG A 308 7.12 -7.38 10.00
C ARG A 308 6.27 -6.80 8.88
N LEU A 309 5.38 -5.87 9.16
CA LEU A 309 4.58 -5.14 8.17
C LEU A 309 5.48 -4.46 7.14
N ILE A 310 6.40 -3.60 7.60
CA ILE A 310 7.28 -2.84 6.70
C ILE A 310 8.30 -3.76 6.02
N ALA A 311 8.78 -4.81 6.70
CA ALA A 311 9.65 -5.80 6.07
C ALA A 311 8.96 -6.61 4.95
N LEU A 312 7.69 -7.00 5.14
CA LEU A 312 6.92 -7.80 4.17
C LEU A 312 6.25 -6.97 3.07
N ASP A 313 6.14 -5.66 3.26
CA ASP A 313 5.79 -4.75 2.18
C ASP A 313 6.78 -4.86 1.01
N GLY A 314 8.06 -5.08 1.30
CA GLY A 314 9.09 -5.38 0.32
C GLY A 314 9.53 -4.21 -0.56
N SER A 315 8.93 -3.01 -0.40
CA SER A 315 9.36 -1.80 -1.13
C SER A 315 10.46 -1.01 -0.43
N GLY A 316 10.88 -1.46 0.76
CA GLY A 316 11.73 -0.66 1.65
C GLY A 316 11.07 0.65 2.07
N GLY A 317 9.74 0.67 2.18
CA GLY A 317 8.95 1.82 2.62
C GLY A 317 8.50 2.78 1.52
N ILE A 318 8.87 2.57 0.25
CA ILE A 318 8.54 3.48 -0.86
C ILE A 318 7.05 3.57 -1.16
N HIS A 319 6.26 2.54 -0.85
CA HIS A 319 4.80 2.63 -1.01
C HIS A 319 4.18 3.75 -0.16
N ASN A 320 4.80 4.12 0.96
CA ASN A 320 4.42 5.28 1.76
C ASN A 320 5.59 5.76 2.65
N PRO A 321 6.52 6.58 2.12
CA PRO A 321 7.80 6.87 2.79
C PRO A 321 7.66 7.49 4.19
N GLN A 322 6.81 8.50 4.34
CA GLN A 322 6.56 9.15 5.62
C GLN A 322 5.93 8.19 6.64
N TYR A 323 4.97 7.36 6.21
CA TYR A 323 4.35 6.37 7.08
C TYR A 323 5.36 5.32 7.53
N ALA A 324 6.10 4.72 6.59
CA ALA A 324 7.07 3.66 6.88
C ALA A 324 8.18 4.12 7.83
N ARG A 325 8.74 5.32 7.61
CA ARG A 325 9.72 5.93 8.52
C ARG A 325 9.10 6.18 9.90
N SER A 326 7.92 6.81 9.94
CA SER A 326 7.31 7.24 11.20
C SER A 326 6.86 6.06 12.03
N ILE A 327 6.22 5.05 11.44
CA ILE A 327 5.74 3.89 12.21
C ILE A 327 6.89 3.15 12.85
N LEU A 328 8.03 2.99 12.18
CA LEU A 328 9.21 2.33 12.77
C LEU A 328 9.83 3.16 13.90
N ARG A 329 10.02 4.47 13.70
CA ARG A 329 10.57 5.36 14.73
C ARG A 329 9.68 5.45 15.96
N GLU A 330 8.37 5.62 15.75
CA GLU A 330 7.40 5.72 16.83
C GLU A 330 7.20 4.39 17.55
N THR A 331 7.26 3.27 16.81
CA THR A 331 7.22 1.93 17.41
C THR A 331 8.45 1.69 18.28
N TYR A 332 9.65 2.05 17.81
CA TYR A 332 10.86 1.96 18.62
C TYR A 332 10.75 2.80 19.90
N ARG A 333 10.25 4.04 19.79
CA ARG A 333 10.01 4.91 20.94
C ARG A 333 9.00 4.32 21.90
N PHE A 334 7.93 3.73 21.40
CA PHE A 334 6.92 3.07 22.21
C PHE A 334 7.47 1.88 22.99
N ILE A 335 8.36 1.09 22.37
CA ILE A 335 8.98 -0.09 23.01
C ILE A 335 10.00 0.33 24.08
N THR A 336 10.86 1.29 23.75
CA THR A 336 12.09 1.59 24.52
C THR A 336 12.00 2.84 25.39
N GLY A 337 11.05 3.74 25.12
CA GLY A 337 11.02 5.09 25.67
C GLY A 337 12.05 6.06 25.06
N GLN A 338 12.84 5.62 24.06
CA GLN A 338 13.92 6.40 23.47
C GLN A 338 13.62 6.83 22.04
N GLN A 339 14.15 7.98 21.63
CA GLN A 339 14.15 8.38 20.21
C GLN A 339 15.33 7.75 19.47
N ILE A 340 15.12 7.38 18.21
CA ILE A 340 16.20 6.95 17.32
C ILE A 340 16.96 8.20 16.88
N GLN A 341 18.26 8.23 17.18
CA GLN A 341 19.22 9.16 16.58
C GLN A 341 19.50 8.77 15.13
#